data_AF-H3D358-F1
#
_entry.id   AF-H3D358-F1
#
_cell.length_a   1.000
_cell.length_b   1.000
_cell.length_c   1.000
_cell.angle_alpha   90.00
_cell.angle_beta   90.00
_cell.angle_gamma   90.00
#
_symmetry.space_group_name_H-M   'P 1'
#
loop_
_entity.id
_entity.type
_entity.pdbx_description
1 polymer ?
#
loop_
_entity_poly.entity_id
_entity_poly.type
_entity_poly.pdbx_seq_one_letter_code
_entity_poly.pdbx_strand_id
1 'polypeptide(L)'
;NQPLPAKSTVAQRKQANELRKTLKPLLEKRRRARINDSLTHLKSLIVPLAGKGNARYSKLEKADILEMTVRFLRDLPSTPVKDPADSYREGYRACLQRVSALLPQTSLGQDACQRIQQRLQILKSSLGSRLENQPRSSGAVAPGGAQPGPQAAHAAMWRPW
;
A
#
# COMPACT_ATOMS: atom_id res chain seq x y z
N ASN A 1 10.73 50.78 -11.51
CA ASN A 1 12.13 50.33 -11.54
C ASN A 1 12.38 49.26 -10.48
N GLN A 2 12.41 47.99 -10.87
CA GLN A 2 12.90 46.90 -10.01
C GLN A 2 14.13 46.28 -10.72
N PRO A 3 15.31 46.13 -10.07
CA PRO A 3 16.49 45.62 -10.76
C PRO A 3 16.41 44.10 -10.93
N LEU A 4 16.67 43.63 -12.15
CA LEU A 4 16.75 42.20 -12.50
C LEU A 4 18.02 41.54 -11.89
N PRO A 5 17.99 40.23 -11.57
CA PRO A 5 19.07 39.57 -10.84
C PRO A 5 20.37 39.46 -11.68
N ALA A 6 21.50 39.74 -11.02
CA ALA A 6 22.83 39.75 -11.62
C ALA A 6 23.23 38.39 -12.23
N LYS A 7 23.81 38.45 -13.43
CA LYS A 7 24.33 37.29 -14.17
C LYS A 7 25.48 36.65 -13.36
N SER A 8 25.34 35.38 -12.98
CA SER A 8 26.33 34.67 -12.16
C SER A 8 27.73 34.70 -12.80
N THR A 9 28.71 35.17 -12.04
CA THR A 9 30.09 35.39 -12.50
C THR A 9 30.84 34.06 -12.69
N VAL A 10 31.86 34.05 -13.54
CA VAL A 10 32.69 32.85 -13.82
C VAL A 10 33.30 32.26 -12.53
N ALA A 11 33.65 33.10 -11.55
CA ALA A 11 34.15 32.70 -10.25
C ALA A 11 33.09 31.94 -9.41
N GLN A 12 31.84 32.44 -9.39
CA GLN A 12 30.73 31.75 -8.71
C GLN A 12 30.44 30.38 -9.33
N ARG A 13 30.52 30.27 -10.66
CA ARG A 13 30.33 28.98 -11.37
C ARG A 13 31.43 27.98 -11.02
N LYS A 14 32.69 28.43 -10.91
CA LYS A 14 33.81 27.59 -10.47
C LYS A 14 33.63 27.11 -9.04
N GLN A 15 33.30 28.00 -8.09
CA GLN A 15 33.03 27.63 -6.71
C GLN A 15 31.88 26.62 -6.60
N ALA A 16 30.77 26.85 -7.31
CA ALA A 16 29.65 25.91 -7.34
C ALA A 16 30.04 24.53 -7.91
N ASN A 17 30.95 24.48 -8.89
CA ASN A 17 31.45 23.22 -9.44
C ASN A 17 32.33 22.46 -8.44
N GLU A 18 33.22 23.15 -7.72
CA GLU A 18 34.05 22.53 -6.67
C GLU A 18 33.20 22.02 -5.50
N LEU A 19 32.18 22.80 -5.09
CA LEU A 19 31.16 22.36 -4.13
C LEU A 19 30.41 21.10 -4.62
N ARG A 20 30.04 21.02 -5.90
CA ARG A 20 29.40 19.83 -6.46
C ARG A 20 30.34 18.61 -6.42
N LYS A 21 31.62 18.79 -6.76
CA LYS A 21 32.62 17.71 -6.74
C LYS A 21 32.80 17.10 -5.35
N THR A 22 32.67 17.90 -4.29
CA THR A 22 32.80 17.42 -2.90
C THR A 22 31.48 16.92 -2.32
N LEU A 23 30.35 17.57 -2.60
CA LEU A 23 29.05 17.20 -2.06
C LEU A 23 28.46 15.94 -2.72
N LYS A 24 28.66 15.75 -4.03
CA LYS A 24 28.19 14.54 -4.75
C LYS A 24 28.68 13.22 -4.10
N PRO A 25 29.99 13.00 -3.85
CA PRO A 25 30.47 11.76 -3.25
C PRO A 25 29.98 11.57 -1.81
N LEU A 26 29.82 12.66 -1.03
CA LEU A 26 29.26 12.59 0.32
C LEU A 26 27.78 12.16 0.30
N LEU A 27 26.98 12.74 -0.60
CA LEU A 27 25.58 12.40 -0.75
C LEU A 27 25.41 10.95 -1.22
N GLU A 28 26.27 10.50 -2.13
CA GLU A 28 26.28 9.12 -2.61
C GLU A 28 26.69 8.13 -1.50
N LYS A 29 27.69 8.48 -0.69
CA LYS A 29 28.06 7.69 0.50
C LYS A 29 26.87 7.55 1.46
N ARG A 30 26.15 8.65 1.73
CA ARG A 30 24.94 8.63 2.57
C ARG A 30 23.82 7.79 1.95
N ARG A 31 23.60 7.89 0.63
CA ARG A 31 22.62 7.07 -0.09
C ARG A 31 22.95 5.58 0.04
N ARG A 32 24.21 5.20 -0.22
CA ARG A 32 24.69 3.81 -0.11
C ARG A 32 24.53 3.27 1.31
N ALA A 33 24.84 4.08 2.33
CA ALA A 33 24.63 3.71 3.72
C ALA A 33 23.15 3.39 4.01
N ARG A 34 22.22 4.24 3.58
CA ARG A 34 20.78 4.00 3.73
C ARG A 34 20.30 2.72 3.03
N ILE A 35 20.81 2.44 1.83
CA ILE A 35 20.46 1.21 1.10
C ILE A 35 20.96 -0.03 1.85
N ASN A 36 22.20 -0.02 2.33
CA ASN A 36 22.77 -1.15 3.07
C ASN A 36 22.07 -1.37 4.41
N ASP A 37 21.70 -0.30 5.10
CA ASP A 37 20.91 -0.34 6.34
C ASP A 37 19.54 -1.00 6.09
N SER A 38 18.84 -0.56 5.04
CA SER A 38 17.56 -1.16 4.62
C SER A 38 17.69 -2.65 4.28
N LEU A 39 18.75 -3.06 3.58
CA LEU A 39 19.01 -4.47 3.27
C LEU A 39 19.27 -5.30 4.53
N THR A 40 19.94 -4.71 5.53
CA THR A 40 20.20 -5.37 6.81
C THR A 40 18.89 -5.56 7.58
N HIS A 41 18.04 -4.55 7.63
CA HIS A 41 16.70 -4.64 8.21
C HIS A 41 15.85 -5.71 7.50
N LEU A 42 15.79 -5.70 6.16
CA LEU A 42 15.08 -6.73 5.40
C LEU A 42 15.57 -8.14 5.72
N LYS A 43 16.89 -8.35 5.78
CA LYS A 43 17.47 -9.63 6.18
C LYS A 43 16.98 -10.07 7.57
N SER A 44 16.99 -9.18 8.55
CA SER A 44 16.54 -9.50 9.92
C SER A 44 15.05 -9.82 10.01
N LEU A 45 14.21 -9.19 9.18
CA LEU A 45 12.76 -9.42 9.18
C LEU A 45 12.39 -10.71 8.44
N ILE A 46 12.99 -10.94 7.27
CA ILE A 46 12.55 -12.00 6.36
C ILE A 46 13.16 -13.37 6.73
N VAL A 47 14.43 -13.42 7.16
CA VAL A 47 15.11 -14.70 7.47
C VAL A 47 14.37 -15.53 8.52
N PRO A 48 13.93 -14.97 9.68
CA PRO A 48 13.21 -15.74 10.69
C PRO A 48 11.83 -16.20 10.21
N LEU A 49 11.14 -15.37 9.41
CA LEU A 49 9.78 -15.65 8.93
C LEU A 49 9.76 -16.67 7.78
N ALA A 50 10.87 -16.84 7.05
CA ALA A 50 10.99 -17.77 5.94
C ALA A 50 11.12 -19.25 6.37
N GLY A 51 11.21 -19.56 7.67
CA GLY A 51 11.12 -20.91 8.22
C GLY A 51 12.25 -21.88 7.83
N LYS A 52 13.32 -21.41 7.19
CA LYS A 52 14.51 -22.21 6.85
C LYS A 52 15.66 -21.84 7.80
N GLY A 53 16.44 -22.82 8.25
CA GLY A 53 17.42 -22.64 9.32
C GLY A 53 18.43 -21.49 9.11
N ASN A 54 18.65 -20.70 10.16
CA ASN A 54 19.47 -19.48 10.20
C ASN A 54 20.89 -19.63 9.62
N ALA A 55 21.52 -20.81 9.74
CA ALA A 55 22.90 -21.03 9.29
C ALA A 55 23.10 -20.83 7.78
N ARG A 56 22.09 -21.12 6.95
CA ARG A 56 22.17 -20.89 5.50
C ARG A 56 22.06 -19.41 5.12
N TYR A 57 21.61 -18.57 6.05
CA TYR A 57 21.30 -17.17 5.79
C TYR A 57 22.34 -16.19 6.34
N SER A 58 23.33 -16.68 7.10
CA SER A 58 24.44 -15.86 7.61
C SER A 58 25.20 -15.16 6.48
N LYS A 59 25.28 -15.75 5.28
CA LYS A 59 26.02 -15.23 4.12
C LYS A 59 25.17 -14.93 2.87
N LEU A 60 23.94 -14.43 3.06
CA LEU A 60 23.10 -14.02 1.93
C LEU A 60 23.73 -12.90 1.09
N GLU A 61 23.67 -13.04 -0.24
CA GLU A 61 24.02 -11.97 -1.16
C GLU A 61 22.90 -10.93 -1.27
N LYS A 62 23.20 -9.75 -1.81
CA LYS A 62 22.20 -8.68 -1.96
C LYS A 62 21.00 -9.10 -2.82
N ALA A 63 21.27 -9.87 -3.87
CA ALA A 63 20.22 -10.39 -4.76
C ALA A 63 19.30 -11.36 -4.01
N ASP A 64 19.86 -12.28 -3.23
CA ASP A 64 19.08 -13.24 -2.44
C ASP A 64 18.17 -12.56 -1.41
N ILE A 65 18.68 -11.53 -0.71
CA ILE A 65 17.89 -10.75 0.26
C ILE A 65 16.66 -10.17 -0.44
N LEU A 66 16.85 -9.54 -1.61
CA LEU A 66 15.77 -8.94 -2.37
C LEU A 66 14.79 -10.00 -2.90
N GLU A 67 15.30 -11.09 -3.45
CA GLU A 67 14.48 -12.16 -4.02
C GLU A 67 13.61 -12.83 -2.94
N MET A 68 14.20 -13.16 -1.79
CA MET A 68 13.47 -13.72 -0.66
C MET A 68 12.42 -12.74 -0.12
N THR A 69 12.73 -11.45 -0.06
CA THR A 69 11.77 -10.42 0.34
C THR A 69 10.59 -10.35 -0.64
N VAL A 70 10.85 -10.37 -1.95
CA VAL A 70 9.79 -10.35 -2.97
C VAL A 70 8.92 -11.60 -2.88
N ARG A 71 9.50 -12.80 -2.72
CA ARG A 71 8.73 -14.02 -2.50
C ARG A 71 7.82 -13.89 -1.28
N PHE A 72 8.37 -13.48 -0.14
CA PHE A 72 7.61 -13.27 1.08
C PHE A 72 6.42 -12.32 0.86
N LEU A 73 6.64 -11.18 0.18
CA LEU A 73 5.56 -10.22 -0.11
C LEU A 73 4.49 -10.76 -1.07
N ARG A 74 4.84 -11.68 -1.97
CA ARG A 74 3.87 -12.34 -2.87
C ARG A 74 3.08 -13.42 -2.15
N ASP A 75 3.71 -14.10 -1.19
CA ASP A 75 3.08 -15.13 -0.37
C ASP A 75 2.21 -14.54 0.75
N LEU A 76 2.44 -13.25 1.09
CA LEU A 76 1.52 -12.53 1.97
C LEU A 76 0.12 -12.55 1.35
N PRO A 77 -0.93 -12.88 2.14
CA PRO A 77 -2.28 -12.76 1.65
C PRO A 77 -2.46 -11.30 1.23
N SER A 78 -2.65 -11.07 -0.08
CA SER A 78 -3.01 -9.77 -0.60
C SER A 78 -4.26 -9.36 0.14
N THR A 79 -4.15 -8.50 1.14
CA THR A 79 -5.33 -7.89 1.74
C THR A 79 -5.89 -7.07 0.59
N PRO A 80 -7.02 -7.48 -0.05
CA PRO A 80 -7.64 -6.58 -1.00
C PRO A 80 -7.86 -5.29 -0.23
N VAL A 81 -7.48 -4.16 -0.82
CA VAL A 81 -7.95 -2.85 -0.35
C VAL A 81 -9.46 -3.03 -0.25
N LYS A 82 -9.96 -3.22 0.98
CA LYS A 82 -11.37 -3.57 1.17
C LYS A 82 -12.13 -2.42 0.56
N ASP A 83 -12.89 -2.72 -0.48
CA ASP A 83 -13.80 -1.73 -1.05
C ASP A 83 -14.61 -1.17 0.13
N PRO A 84 -14.80 0.15 0.23
CA PRO A 84 -15.61 0.73 1.31
C PRO A 84 -16.98 0.04 1.42
N ALA A 85 -17.54 -0.46 0.30
CA ALA A 85 -18.74 -1.28 0.31
C ALA A 85 -18.52 -2.62 1.04
N ASP A 86 -17.42 -3.33 0.83
CA ASP A 86 -17.14 -4.59 1.53
C ASP A 86 -16.93 -4.38 3.03
N SER A 87 -16.28 -3.29 3.43
CA SER A 87 -16.14 -2.93 4.84
C SER A 87 -17.49 -2.63 5.50
N TYR A 88 -18.35 -1.84 4.84
CA TYR A 88 -19.71 -1.55 5.30
C TYR A 88 -20.54 -2.84 5.43
N ARG A 89 -20.46 -3.72 4.43
CA ARG A 89 -21.24 -4.97 4.38
C ARG A 89 -20.82 -5.95 5.47
N GLU A 90 -19.52 -6.04 5.75
CA GLU A 90 -18.99 -6.81 6.88
C GLU A 90 -19.51 -6.24 8.21
N GLY A 91 -19.43 -4.92 8.39
CA GLY A 91 -19.95 -4.25 9.59
C GLY A 91 -21.46 -4.42 9.77
N TYR A 92 -22.23 -4.35 8.68
CA TYR A 92 -23.67 -4.57 8.69
C TYR A 92 -24.02 -6.02 9.07
N ARG A 93 -23.32 -7.01 8.49
CA ARG A 93 -23.50 -8.44 8.84
C ARG A 93 -23.19 -8.68 10.32
N ALA A 94 -22.08 -8.14 10.82
CA ALA A 94 -21.68 -8.25 12.22
C ALA A 94 -22.72 -7.61 13.15
N CYS A 95 -23.29 -6.47 12.76
CA CYS A 95 -24.38 -5.82 13.49
C CYS A 95 -25.60 -6.73 13.59
N LEU A 96 -26.09 -7.27 12.47
CA LEU A 96 -27.26 -8.17 12.45
C LEU A 96 -27.03 -9.43 13.32
N GLN A 97 -25.83 -10.02 13.25
CA GLN A 97 -25.47 -11.16 14.09
C GLN A 97 -25.50 -10.81 15.58
N ARG A 98 -24.98 -9.63 15.94
CA ARG A 98 -24.96 -9.15 17.33
C ARG A 98 -26.37 -8.91 17.86
N VAL A 99 -27.23 -8.27 17.07
CA VAL A 99 -28.64 -8.07 17.43
C VAL A 99 -29.33 -9.42 17.62
N SER A 100 -29.10 -10.39 16.71
CA SER A 100 -29.68 -11.73 16.83
C SER A 100 -29.22 -12.48 18.09
N ALA A 101 -27.98 -12.27 18.55
CA ALA A 101 -27.41 -12.91 19.74
C ALA A 101 -27.86 -12.25 21.06
N LEU A 102 -28.14 -10.94 21.04
CA LEU A 102 -28.61 -10.21 22.21
C LEU A 102 -30.12 -10.30 22.39
N LEU A 103 -30.88 -10.52 21.31
CA LEU A 103 -32.34 -10.58 21.35
C LEU A 103 -32.90 -11.54 22.41
N PRO A 104 -32.40 -12.77 22.58
CA PRO A 104 -32.90 -13.70 23.61
C PRO A 104 -32.62 -13.25 25.04
N GLN A 105 -31.69 -12.31 25.24
CA GLN A 105 -31.31 -11.77 26.55
C GLN A 105 -32.10 -10.49 26.90
N THR A 106 -32.95 -10.02 26.00
CA THR A 106 -33.80 -8.86 26.24
C THR A 106 -35.12 -9.26 26.89
N SER A 107 -35.66 -8.40 27.76
CA SER A 107 -36.96 -8.61 28.42
C SER A 107 -38.16 -8.40 27.50
N LEU A 108 -37.97 -8.52 26.18
CA LEU A 108 -39.06 -8.42 25.19
C LEU A 108 -39.89 -9.71 25.18
N GLY A 109 -41.18 -9.58 24.86
CA GLY A 109 -42.06 -10.74 24.70
C GLY A 109 -41.57 -11.69 23.60
N GLN A 110 -41.80 -12.99 23.78
CA GLN A 110 -41.34 -14.03 22.84
C GLN A 110 -41.82 -13.80 21.40
N ASP A 111 -43.05 -13.30 21.22
CA ASP A 111 -43.61 -12.95 19.91
C ASP A 111 -42.82 -11.81 19.22
N ALA A 112 -42.51 -10.74 19.97
CA ALA A 112 -41.71 -9.64 19.46
C ALA A 112 -40.29 -10.10 19.08
N CYS A 113 -39.68 -10.96 19.90
CA CYS A 113 -38.39 -11.56 19.58
C CYS A 113 -38.43 -12.40 18.30
N GLN A 114 -39.44 -13.25 18.12
CA GLN A 114 -39.58 -14.05 16.90
C GLN A 114 -39.79 -13.18 15.65
N ARG A 115 -40.63 -12.14 15.73
CA ARG A 115 -40.86 -11.20 14.62
C ARG A 115 -39.59 -10.47 14.21
N ILE A 116 -38.79 -10.02 15.17
CA ILE A 116 -37.51 -9.36 14.91
C ILE A 116 -36.52 -10.36 14.29
N GLN A 117 -36.42 -11.59 14.81
CA GLN A 117 -35.54 -12.61 14.22
C GLN A 117 -35.91 -12.91 12.77
N GLN A 118 -37.19 -13.08 12.45
CA GLN A 118 -37.62 -13.28 11.06
C GLN A 118 -37.24 -12.11 10.17
N ARG A 119 -37.38 -10.87 10.65
CA ARG A 119 -36.96 -9.68 9.90
C ARG A 119 -35.46 -9.65 9.66
N LEU A 120 -34.64 -10.01 10.65
CA LEU A 120 -33.18 -10.10 10.51
C LEU A 120 -32.76 -11.17 9.49
N GLN A 121 -33.47 -12.30 9.41
CA GLN A 121 -33.20 -13.34 8.41
C GLN A 121 -33.47 -12.85 6.98
N ILE A 122 -34.56 -12.10 6.78
CA ILE A 122 -34.87 -11.47 5.47
C ILE A 122 -33.79 -10.45 5.08
N LEU A 123 -33.31 -9.65 6.04
CA LEU A 123 -32.23 -8.69 5.79
C LEU A 123 -30.91 -9.38 5.43
N LYS A 124 -30.61 -10.51 6.07
CA LYS A 124 -29.42 -11.31 5.80
C LYS A 124 -29.46 -11.96 4.41
N SER A 125 -30.62 -12.50 3.99
CA SER A 125 -30.79 -13.09 2.66
C SER A 125 -30.78 -12.05 1.54
N SER A 126 -31.35 -10.86 1.76
CA SER A 126 -31.31 -9.75 0.81
C SER A 126 -29.89 -9.23 0.54
N LEU A 127 -29.02 -9.26 1.55
CA LEU A 127 -27.59 -8.94 1.36
C LEU A 127 -26.85 -10.03 0.56
N GLY A 128 -27.29 -11.29 0.70
CA GLY A 128 -26.79 -12.45 -0.04
C GLY A 128 -27.19 -12.45 -1.52
N SER A 129 -28.44 -12.12 -1.84
CA SER A 129 -28.88 -12.06 -3.25
C SER A 129 -28.26 -10.88 -4.02
N ARG A 130 -27.93 -9.79 -3.33
CA ARG A 130 -27.21 -8.65 -3.91
C ARG A 130 -25.74 -8.96 -4.25
N LEU A 131 -25.16 -10.02 -3.68
CA LEU A 131 -23.79 -10.49 -4.00
C LEU A 131 -23.72 -11.26 -5.30
N GLU A 132 -24.74 -12.08 -5.58
CA GLU A 132 -24.74 -12.96 -6.76
C GLU A 132 -25.14 -12.19 -8.03
N ASN A 133 -26.01 -11.19 -7.89
CA ASN A 133 -26.49 -10.37 -9.02
C ASN A 133 -25.65 -9.12 -9.34
N GLN A 134 -24.52 -8.90 -8.67
CA GLN A 134 -23.58 -7.88 -9.10
C GLN A 134 -22.61 -8.49 -10.12
N PRO A 135 -22.73 -8.22 -11.43
CA PRO A 135 -21.64 -8.51 -12.34
C PRO A 135 -20.42 -7.77 -11.80
N ARG A 136 -19.29 -8.48 -11.71
CA ARG A 136 -17.97 -7.89 -11.47
C ARG A 136 -17.64 -6.98 -12.66
N SER A 137 -18.29 -5.82 -12.73
CA SER A 137 -17.85 -4.76 -13.61
C SER A 137 -16.56 -4.23 -13.00
N SER A 138 -15.44 -4.78 -13.46
CA SER A 138 -14.18 -4.06 -13.57
C SER A 138 -14.42 -2.84 -14.47
N GLY A 139 -15.12 -1.86 -13.95
CA GLY A 139 -15.19 -0.52 -14.50
C GLY A 139 -14.11 0.28 -13.82
N ALA A 140 -12.89 0.21 -14.36
CA ALA A 140 -11.93 1.28 -14.15
C ALA A 140 -12.59 2.56 -14.69
N VAL A 141 -13.19 3.35 -13.81
CA VAL A 141 -13.49 4.75 -14.10
C VAL A 141 -12.14 5.45 -14.18
N ALA A 142 -11.62 5.49 -15.39
CA ALA A 142 -10.64 6.47 -15.79
C ALA A 142 -11.35 7.83 -15.84
N PRO A 143 -10.88 8.87 -15.15
CA PRO A 143 -11.28 10.22 -15.47
C PRO A 143 -10.59 10.62 -16.78
N GLY A 144 -11.32 10.54 -17.90
CA GLY A 144 -11.02 11.32 -19.10
C GLY A 144 -11.60 12.73 -18.95
N GLY A 145 -11.01 13.80 -19.45
CA GLY A 145 -9.75 13.97 -20.17
C GLY A 145 -9.42 15.46 -20.22
N ALA A 146 -8.15 15.80 -20.09
CA ALA A 146 -7.60 17.09 -20.49
C ALA A 146 -6.68 16.83 -21.68
N GLN A 147 -6.79 17.69 -22.69
CA GLN A 147 -6.18 17.58 -24.02
C GLN A 147 -4.65 17.35 -24.03
N PRO A 148 -4.12 16.80 -25.14
CA PRO A 148 -2.72 16.45 -25.30
C PRO A 148 -1.84 17.70 -25.49
N GLY A 149 -0.97 17.97 -24.51
CA GLY A 149 0.27 18.73 -24.71
C GLY A 149 1.39 17.81 -25.21
N PRO A 150 2.41 18.34 -25.90
CA PRO A 150 3.34 17.53 -26.69
C PRO A 150 4.12 16.53 -25.82
N GLN A 151 4.18 15.31 -26.33
CA GLN A 151 4.96 14.18 -25.81
C GLN A 151 6.44 14.56 -25.64
N ALA A 152 7.01 14.19 -24.48
CA ALA A 152 8.19 13.32 -24.38
C ALA A 152 8.76 13.36 -22.95
N ALA A 153 7.99 12.90 -21.96
CA ALA A 153 8.55 12.38 -20.71
C ALA A 153 8.72 10.85 -20.86
N HIS A 154 9.40 10.44 -21.94
CA HIS A 154 9.77 9.04 -22.13
C HIS A 154 10.79 8.72 -21.05
N ALA A 155 10.38 7.92 -20.08
CA ALA A 155 11.19 7.38 -19.01
C ALA A 155 11.97 8.45 -18.23
N ALA A 156 11.51 8.73 -17.01
CA ALA A 156 12.44 8.96 -15.90
C ALA A 156 13.24 7.66 -15.69
N MET A 157 14.05 7.31 -16.69
CA MET A 157 15.10 6.32 -16.65
C MET A 157 15.88 6.70 -15.42
N TRP A 158 15.86 5.81 -14.43
CA TRP A 158 16.71 5.87 -13.26
C TRP A 158 18.05 6.44 -13.68
N ARG A 159 18.32 7.70 -13.34
CA ARG A 159 19.59 8.32 -13.68
C ARG A 159 20.58 7.87 -12.62
N PRO A 160 21.60 7.06 -12.97
CA PRO A 160 22.68 6.80 -12.06
C PRO A 160 23.37 8.14 -11.77
N TRP A 161 23.78 8.35 -10.52
CA TRP A 161 24.45 9.56 -10.05
C TRP A 161 25.88 9.68 -10.57
#